data_AF-A0A957YIP9-F1
#
_entry.id   AF-A0A957YIP9-F1
#
_cell.length_a   1.000
_cell.length_b   1.000
_cell.length_c   1.000
_cell.angle_alpha   90.00
_cell.angle_beta   90.00
_cell.angle_gamma   90.00
#
_symmetry.space_group_name_H-M   'P 1'
#
loop_
_entity.id
_entity.type
_entity.pdbx_description
1 polymer ?
#
loop_
_entity_poly.entity_id
_entity_poly.type
_entity_poly.pdbx_seq_one_letter_code
_entity_poly.pdbx_strand_id
1 'polypeptide(L)'
;TWLDNRLMPDPDQVKIRAYSTQSTHKKLTSLRQGSMIHIYDEEFNRKVEDTFHEAYMTHTSTSPNYQILASLDVGRRQVELEGYELVQKSAELAMTLRAKITEHPLLRRYFAILSARDLIPDAYRPSGVEQYYDSEDGWSPLEEAWHSDDFVLDPTHITLYTGKAGIDGDTFKNRYLMDQFNIQVNKTSRNSVLFMTNVGTTRSSVAFLISVLLKIAQQLEHEISTYNPAELELHQQQVKSLTEDLPPLPDFSRFHATFRPNPTTPEGDMRAAYFMAYNEELCEYLKLDGTIEQVISAGREVVSASFIIPYPPGFPILVPGQVISEEILGFLKALDVKEIHGYRPSLGLRVFTEAALATGDGTSEPGSASTNGHPVADKVVAATTDSTNEPKQTKSKKKSK
;
A
#
# COMPACT_ATOMS: atom_id res chain seq x y z
N THR A 1 -20.69 -8.13 -34.72
CA THR A 1 -21.86 -8.96 -34.39
C THR A 1 -22.22 -8.75 -32.93
N TRP A 2 -23.37 -9.20 -32.42
CA TRP A 2 -23.66 -9.17 -30.97
C TRP A 2 -22.60 -9.91 -30.13
N LEU A 3 -21.84 -10.83 -30.74
CA LEU A 3 -20.71 -11.53 -30.13
C LEU A 3 -19.47 -10.63 -29.94
N ASP A 4 -19.37 -9.52 -30.66
CA ASP A 4 -18.21 -8.62 -30.64
C ASP A 4 -18.44 -7.36 -29.78
N ASN A 5 -19.67 -7.17 -29.27
CA ASN A 5 -19.99 -6.04 -28.41
C ASN A 5 -19.95 -6.46 -26.94
N ARG A 6 -19.18 -5.74 -26.13
CA ARG A 6 -19.19 -5.89 -24.68
C ARG A 6 -20.61 -5.59 -24.17
N LEU A 7 -21.31 -6.63 -23.70
CA LEU A 7 -22.63 -6.48 -23.09
C LEU A 7 -22.47 -5.66 -21.82
N MET A 8 -23.07 -4.47 -21.80
CA MET A 8 -23.20 -3.67 -20.59
C MET A 8 -24.42 -4.16 -19.81
N PRO A 9 -24.38 -4.18 -18.47
CA PRO A 9 -25.55 -4.49 -17.68
C PRO A 9 -26.70 -3.52 -17.99
N ASP A 10 -27.94 -4.00 -17.91
CA ASP A 10 -29.14 -3.16 -18.09
C ASP A 10 -29.15 -2.05 -17.02
N PRO A 11 -29.02 -0.75 -17.41
CA PRO A 11 -28.94 0.35 -16.46
C PRO A 11 -30.22 0.52 -15.63
N ASP A 12 -31.36 0.00 -16.09
CA ASP A 12 -32.61 0.03 -15.32
C ASP A 12 -32.65 -1.06 -14.23
N GLN A 13 -31.86 -2.12 -14.39
CA GLN A 13 -31.78 -3.24 -13.45
C GLN A 13 -30.58 -3.16 -12.50
N VAL A 14 -29.52 -2.44 -12.89
CA VAL A 14 -28.33 -2.29 -12.06
C VAL A 14 -28.40 -1.02 -11.24
N LYS A 15 -28.04 -1.16 -9.96
CA LYS A 15 -27.79 -0.04 -9.06
C LYS A 15 -26.29 0.05 -8.79
N ILE A 16 -25.70 1.21 -9.04
CA ILE A 16 -24.26 1.41 -8.86
C ILE A 16 -24.00 2.08 -7.52
N ARG A 17 -23.08 1.48 -6.77
CA ARG A 17 -22.47 2.06 -5.57
C ARG A 17 -20.96 2.02 -5.71
N ALA A 18 -20.34 3.20 -5.66
CA ALA A 18 -18.91 3.38 -5.71
C ALA A 18 -18.45 4.27 -4.55
N TYR A 19 -17.42 3.81 -3.85
CA TYR A 19 -16.71 4.60 -2.84
C TYR A 19 -15.31 4.89 -3.32
N SER A 20 -14.86 6.13 -3.17
CA SER A 20 -13.46 6.51 -3.38
C SER A 20 -12.92 7.12 -2.10
N THR A 21 -11.93 6.47 -1.49
CA THR A 21 -11.25 6.97 -0.30
C THR A 21 -9.92 7.59 -0.71
N GLN A 22 -9.76 8.89 -0.50
CA GLN A 22 -8.58 9.63 -0.95
C GLN A 22 -7.87 10.25 0.24
N SER A 23 -6.58 9.95 0.38
CA SER A 23 -5.71 10.65 1.34
C SER A 23 -5.35 12.03 0.77
N THR A 24 -6.18 13.04 1.05
CA THR A 24 -5.98 14.41 0.56
C THR A 24 -4.57 14.92 0.88
N HIS A 25 -4.06 14.63 2.07
CA HIS A 25 -2.72 15.04 2.52
C HIS A 25 -1.53 14.43 1.75
N LYS A 26 -1.74 13.42 0.90
CA LYS A 26 -0.65 12.80 0.12
C LYS A 26 -0.38 13.53 -1.19
N LYS A 27 -1.44 13.96 -1.87
CA LYS A 27 -1.37 14.47 -3.25
C LYS A 27 -1.91 15.90 -3.40
N LEU A 28 -2.73 16.35 -2.46
CA LEU A 28 -3.35 17.66 -2.45
C LEU A 28 -2.95 18.44 -1.18
N THR A 29 -3.39 19.69 -1.12
CA THR A 29 -3.12 20.57 0.02
C THR A 29 -4.00 20.20 1.21
N SER A 30 -3.45 19.47 2.16
CA SER A 30 -4.10 19.18 3.45
C SER A 30 -3.06 18.76 4.50
N LEU A 31 -3.38 18.98 5.79
CA LEU A 31 -2.56 18.48 6.89
C LEU A 31 -2.60 16.95 6.96
N ARG A 32 -1.54 16.33 7.52
CA ARG A 32 -1.48 14.88 7.74
C ARG A 32 -2.73 14.39 8.48
N GLN A 33 -3.15 13.16 8.17
CA GLN A 33 -4.44 12.56 8.59
C GLN A 33 -5.68 13.11 7.86
N GLY A 34 -5.56 14.16 7.04
CA GLY A 34 -6.65 14.64 6.20
C GLY A 34 -6.98 13.66 5.05
N SER A 35 -8.21 13.18 4.99
CA SER A 35 -8.73 12.31 3.92
C SER A 35 -10.21 12.57 3.66
N MET A 36 -10.68 12.20 2.48
CA MET A 36 -12.07 12.31 2.07
C MET A 36 -12.61 10.96 1.58
N ILE A 37 -13.89 10.71 1.86
CA ILE A 37 -14.65 9.60 1.27
C ILE A 37 -15.64 10.23 0.29
N HIS A 38 -15.53 9.91 -0.99
CA HIS A 38 -16.48 10.30 -2.02
C HIS A 38 -17.41 9.12 -2.30
N ILE A 39 -18.71 9.37 -2.29
CA ILE A 39 -19.74 8.35 -2.41
C ILE A 39 -20.58 8.67 -3.65
N TYR A 40 -20.64 7.71 -4.57
CA TYR A 40 -21.65 7.69 -5.62
C TYR A 40 -22.53 6.48 -5.40
N ASP A 41 -23.79 6.70 -5.02
CA ASP A 41 -24.74 5.63 -4.74
C ASP A 41 -26.17 6.11 -4.99
N GLU A 42 -26.85 5.46 -5.93
CA GLU A 42 -28.22 5.80 -6.34
C GLU A 42 -29.25 5.67 -5.20
N GLU A 43 -28.96 4.86 -4.18
CA GLU A 43 -29.88 4.59 -3.07
C GLU A 43 -29.33 5.03 -1.70
N PHE A 44 -28.29 5.87 -1.67
CA PHE A 44 -27.59 6.25 -0.43
C PHE A 44 -28.56 6.73 0.67
N ASN A 45 -29.33 7.78 0.36
CA ASN A 45 -30.26 8.43 1.30
C ASN A 45 -31.43 7.51 1.72
N ARG A 46 -31.70 6.43 0.99
CA ARG A 46 -32.85 5.55 1.26
C ARG A 46 -32.47 4.31 2.06
N LYS A 47 -31.26 3.79 1.86
CA LYS A 47 -30.89 2.44 2.34
C LYS A 47 -29.57 2.38 3.10
N VAL A 48 -28.71 3.40 3.02
CA VAL A 48 -27.29 3.27 3.41
C VAL A 48 -26.85 4.32 4.40
N GLU A 49 -27.38 5.53 4.28
CA GLU A 49 -26.95 6.71 5.03
C GLU A 49 -26.77 6.41 6.52
N ASP A 50 -27.77 5.84 7.19
CA ASP A 50 -27.72 5.51 8.62
C ASP A 50 -26.58 4.52 8.95
N THR A 51 -26.52 3.40 8.23
CA THR A 51 -25.48 2.38 8.46
C THR A 51 -24.07 2.89 8.17
N PHE A 52 -23.94 3.77 7.17
CA PHE A 52 -22.67 4.42 6.85
C PHE A 52 -22.28 5.42 7.95
N HIS A 53 -23.24 6.20 8.44
CA HIS A 53 -22.99 7.17 9.50
C HIS A 53 -22.57 6.49 10.81
N GLU A 54 -23.21 5.37 11.18
CA GLU A 54 -22.80 4.58 12.35
C GLU A 54 -21.36 4.03 12.19
N ALA A 55 -21.02 3.48 11.03
CA ALA A 55 -19.67 3.03 10.74
C ALA A 55 -18.65 4.20 10.76
N TYR A 56 -19.02 5.35 10.21
CA TYR A 56 -18.21 6.55 10.21
C TYR A 56 -17.95 7.06 11.64
N MET A 57 -18.98 7.10 12.48
CA MET A 57 -18.90 7.55 13.87
C MET A 57 -18.16 6.56 14.77
N THR A 58 -18.13 5.27 14.44
CA THR A 58 -17.33 4.27 15.16
C THR A 58 -15.83 4.56 15.06
N HIS A 59 -15.37 5.17 13.95
CA HIS A 59 -13.96 5.45 13.70
C HIS A 59 -13.58 6.93 13.84
N THR A 60 -14.58 7.82 13.94
CA THR A 60 -14.36 9.27 14.02
C THR A 60 -14.47 9.76 15.45
N SER A 61 -13.50 10.59 15.88
CA SER A 61 -13.56 11.24 17.18
C SER A 61 -14.76 12.20 17.28
N THR A 62 -15.43 12.23 18.43
CA THR A 62 -16.48 13.21 18.76
C THR A 62 -15.93 14.64 18.91
N SER A 63 -14.60 14.81 18.95
CA SER A 63 -13.91 16.10 19.00
C SER A 63 -12.82 16.13 17.91
N PRO A 64 -13.18 16.33 16.63
CA PRO A 64 -12.22 16.31 15.53
C PRO A 64 -11.27 17.52 15.62
N ASN A 65 -10.11 17.42 14.96
CA ASN A 65 -9.19 18.55 14.86
C ASN A 65 -9.67 19.53 13.78
N TYR A 66 -10.08 20.72 14.19
CA TYR A 66 -10.68 21.73 13.30
C TYR A 66 -9.66 22.28 12.29
N GLN A 67 -8.36 22.24 12.59
CA GLN A 67 -7.32 22.66 11.65
C GLN A 67 -7.21 21.68 10.48
N ILE A 68 -7.35 20.38 10.74
CA ILE A 68 -7.37 19.35 9.69
C ILE A 68 -8.61 19.57 8.81
N LEU A 69 -9.79 19.75 9.42
CA LEU A 69 -11.03 20.03 8.68
C LEU A 69 -10.94 21.30 7.84
N ALA A 70 -10.41 22.40 8.40
CA ALA A 70 -10.19 23.63 7.65
C ALA A 70 -9.20 23.42 6.48
N SER A 71 -8.13 22.65 6.68
CA SER A 71 -7.19 22.34 5.61
C SER A 71 -7.83 21.54 4.48
N LEU A 72 -8.78 20.65 4.78
CA LEU A 72 -9.53 19.89 3.79
C LEU A 72 -10.44 20.80 2.95
N ASP A 73 -11.13 21.76 3.58
CA ASP A 73 -11.98 22.72 2.85
C ASP A 73 -11.15 23.67 1.97
N VAL A 74 -9.99 24.13 2.45
CA VAL A 74 -9.04 24.92 1.64
C VAL A 74 -8.51 24.08 0.47
N GLY A 75 -8.11 22.84 0.71
CA GLY A 75 -7.65 21.91 -0.33
C GLY A 75 -8.70 21.68 -1.41
N ARG A 76 -9.96 21.43 -1.02
CA ARG A 76 -11.10 21.31 -1.93
C ARG A 76 -11.26 22.58 -2.79
N ARG A 77 -11.21 23.76 -2.18
CA ARG A 77 -11.33 25.04 -2.90
C ARG A 77 -10.19 25.26 -3.89
N GLN A 78 -8.95 24.88 -3.55
CA GLN A 78 -7.83 24.96 -4.48
C GLN A 78 -8.05 24.06 -5.70
N VAL A 79 -8.51 22.82 -5.50
CA VAL A 79 -8.78 21.90 -6.61
C VAL A 79 -9.90 22.43 -7.51
N GLU A 80 -10.95 23.00 -6.94
CA GLU A 80 -12.06 23.60 -7.71
C GLU A 80 -11.59 24.78 -8.59
N LEU A 81 -10.72 25.64 -8.07
CA LEU A 81 -10.34 26.89 -8.74
C LEU A 81 -9.11 26.76 -9.64
N GLU A 82 -8.13 25.94 -9.23
CA GLU A 82 -6.78 25.88 -9.83
C GLU A 82 -6.37 24.43 -10.18
N GLY A 83 -7.20 23.42 -9.90
CA GLY A 83 -6.82 22.01 -9.95
C GLY A 83 -6.33 21.55 -11.32
N TYR A 84 -7.04 21.90 -12.40
CA TYR A 84 -6.66 21.51 -13.77
C TYR A 84 -5.28 22.02 -14.16
N GLU A 85 -5.00 23.30 -13.93
CA GLU A 85 -3.68 23.90 -14.23
C GLU A 85 -2.57 23.27 -13.40
N LEU A 86 -2.81 23.09 -12.09
CA LEU A 86 -1.82 22.52 -11.17
C LEU A 86 -1.48 21.06 -11.51
N VAL A 87 -2.48 20.26 -11.88
CA VAL A 87 -2.29 18.85 -12.29
C VAL A 87 -1.57 18.78 -13.63
N GLN A 88 -1.98 19.57 -14.62
CA GLN A 88 -1.31 19.63 -15.91
C GLN A 88 0.17 20.00 -15.74
N LYS A 89 0.46 21.05 -14.98
CA LYS A 89 1.83 21.47 -14.67
C LYS A 89 2.63 20.37 -13.96
N SER A 90 1.99 19.62 -13.06
CA SER A 90 2.63 18.49 -12.39
C SER A 90 3.04 17.37 -13.35
N ALA A 91 2.19 17.07 -14.34
CA ALA A 91 2.48 16.13 -15.40
C ALA A 91 3.60 16.64 -16.32
N GLU A 92 3.54 17.90 -16.77
CA GLU A 92 4.59 18.53 -17.60
C GLU A 92 5.97 18.51 -16.94
N LEU A 93 6.02 18.76 -15.63
CA LEU A 93 7.25 18.69 -14.83
C LEU A 93 7.80 17.27 -14.74
N ALA A 94 6.93 16.28 -14.58
CA ALA A 94 7.32 14.88 -14.60
C ALA A 94 7.90 14.49 -15.97
N MET A 95 7.22 14.88 -17.04
CA MET A 95 7.64 14.68 -18.42
C MET A 95 9.02 15.32 -18.66
N THR A 96 9.24 16.56 -18.23
CA THR A 96 10.55 17.23 -18.32
C THR A 96 11.67 16.42 -17.64
N LEU A 97 11.41 15.89 -16.44
CA LEU A 97 12.39 15.07 -15.72
C LEU A 97 12.73 13.78 -16.49
N ARG A 98 11.70 13.09 -17.02
CA ARG A 98 11.88 11.86 -17.81
C ARG A 98 12.72 12.11 -19.06
N ALA A 99 12.39 13.15 -19.83
CA ALA A 99 13.14 13.51 -21.03
C ALA A 99 14.60 13.81 -20.69
N LYS A 100 14.86 14.63 -19.66
CA LYS A 100 16.23 15.00 -19.30
C LYS A 100 17.10 13.84 -18.84
N ILE A 101 16.55 12.87 -18.10
CA ILE A 101 17.30 11.68 -17.69
C ILE A 101 17.60 10.77 -18.88
N THR A 102 16.64 10.64 -19.80
CA THR A 102 16.75 9.76 -20.98
C THR A 102 17.72 10.32 -22.04
N GLU A 103 17.64 11.62 -22.33
CA GLU A 103 18.46 12.30 -23.34
C GLU A 103 19.91 12.54 -22.87
N HIS A 104 20.14 12.79 -21.58
CA HIS A 104 21.45 13.25 -21.12
C HIS A 104 22.49 12.12 -21.16
N PRO A 105 23.61 12.26 -21.91
CA PRO A 105 24.56 11.17 -22.16
C PRO A 105 25.13 10.53 -20.90
N LEU A 106 25.39 11.34 -19.87
CA LEU A 106 25.92 10.87 -18.58
C LEU A 106 24.84 10.23 -17.70
N LEU A 107 23.62 10.77 -17.67
CA LEU A 107 22.57 10.25 -16.78
C LEU A 107 22.12 8.87 -17.22
N ARG A 108 21.89 8.67 -18.52
CA ARG A 108 21.40 7.39 -19.08
C ARG A 108 22.34 6.20 -18.88
N ARG A 109 23.62 6.45 -18.59
CA ARG A 109 24.62 5.41 -18.25
C ARG A 109 24.32 4.76 -16.91
N TYR A 110 23.97 5.57 -15.91
CA TYR A 110 23.80 5.14 -14.53
C TYR A 110 22.34 5.02 -14.11
N PHE A 111 21.44 5.72 -14.80
CA PHE A 111 20.04 5.80 -14.45
C PHE A 111 19.15 5.53 -15.66
N ALA A 112 17.95 5.01 -15.39
CA ALA A 112 16.88 4.92 -16.38
C ALA A 112 15.55 5.26 -15.70
N ILE A 113 14.56 5.70 -16.46
CA ILE A 113 13.19 5.77 -15.96
C ILE A 113 12.47 4.52 -16.44
N LEU A 114 11.89 3.76 -15.51
CA LEU A 114 11.06 2.62 -15.88
C LEU A 114 9.77 3.12 -16.54
N SER A 115 9.48 2.58 -17.73
CA SER A 115 8.32 2.94 -18.54
C SER A 115 7.21 1.89 -18.45
N ALA A 116 6.15 2.03 -19.27
CA ALA A 116 5.03 1.11 -19.26
C ALA A 116 5.47 -0.31 -19.67
N ARG A 117 6.35 -0.46 -20.66
CA ARG A 117 6.88 -1.79 -21.06
C ARG A 117 7.67 -2.50 -19.96
N ASP A 118 8.35 -1.73 -19.10
CA ASP A 118 9.19 -2.30 -18.05
C ASP A 118 8.35 -2.79 -16.86
N LEU A 119 7.15 -2.21 -16.68
CA LEU A 119 6.32 -2.40 -15.49
C LEU A 119 5.02 -3.16 -15.76
N ILE A 120 4.56 -3.21 -17.01
CA ILE A 120 3.26 -3.72 -17.40
C ILE A 120 3.45 -4.69 -18.58
N PRO A 121 3.12 -5.98 -18.41
CA PRO A 121 3.20 -6.97 -19.49
C PRO A 121 2.36 -6.58 -20.71
N ASP A 122 2.82 -6.97 -21.91
CA ASP A 122 2.18 -6.65 -23.20
C ASP A 122 0.71 -7.07 -23.27
N ALA A 123 0.35 -8.19 -22.64
CA ALA A 123 -1.02 -8.68 -22.59
C ALA A 123 -2.02 -7.70 -21.97
N TYR A 124 -1.53 -6.76 -21.14
CA TYR A 124 -2.34 -5.72 -20.49
C TYR A 124 -2.18 -4.33 -21.11
N ARG A 125 -1.41 -4.22 -22.22
CA ARG A 125 -1.18 -2.98 -22.97
C ARG A 125 -1.58 -3.12 -24.45
N PRO A 126 -2.86 -3.45 -24.76
CA PRO A 126 -3.35 -3.57 -26.14
C PRO A 126 -3.11 -2.34 -27.02
N SER A 127 -2.95 -1.13 -26.45
CA SER A 127 -2.56 0.08 -27.17
C SER A 127 -1.17 -0.02 -27.81
N GLY A 128 -0.30 -0.88 -27.29
CA GLY A 128 1.11 -0.94 -27.67
C GLY A 128 1.96 0.21 -27.11
N VAL A 129 1.40 1.14 -26.31
CA VAL A 129 2.16 2.26 -25.73
C VAL A 129 3.19 1.72 -24.74
N GLU A 130 4.47 1.82 -25.11
CA GLU A 130 5.59 1.33 -24.30
C GLU A 130 6.14 2.37 -23.32
N GLN A 131 6.08 3.64 -23.69
CA GLN A 131 6.67 4.74 -22.95
C GLN A 131 5.93 6.04 -23.28
N TYR A 132 6.02 7.02 -22.39
CA TYR A 132 5.36 8.32 -22.59
C TYR A 132 6.23 9.31 -23.34
N TYR A 133 7.53 9.05 -23.37
CA TYR A 133 8.51 9.84 -24.07
C TYR A 133 9.47 8.93 -24.80
N ASP A 134 9.69 9.22 -26.07
CA ASP A 134 10.76 8.68 -26.87
C ASP A 134 11.61 9.82 -27.46
N SER A 135 12.91 9.60 -27.62
CA SER A 135 13.81 10.60 -28.19
C SER A 135 13.62 10.82 -29.69
N GLU A 136 13.10 9.83 -30.40
CA GLU A 136 12.81 9.85 -31.84
C GLU A 136 11.36 10.30 -32.10
N ASP A 137 10.40 9.72 -31.39
CA ASP A 137 8.96 9.95 -31.62
C ASP A 137 8.32 11.03 -30.73
N GLY A 138 9.03 11.52 -29.70
CA GLY A 138 8.53 12.55 -28.78
C GLY A 138 7.51 12.00 -27.77
N TRP A 139 6.41 12.73 -27.54
CA TRP A 139 5.39 12.34 -26.54
C TRP A 139 4.36 11.38 -27.14
N SER A 140 4.18 10.21 -26.52
CA SER A 140 3.14 9.27 -26.92
C SER A 140 1.75 9.72 -26.42
N PRO A 141 0.66 9.43 -27.16
CA PRO A 141 -0.70 9.79 -26.75
C PRO A 141 -1.12 8.95 -25.53
N LEU A 142 -1.09 9.58 -24.36
CA LEU A 142 -1.52 8.96 -23.09
C LEU A 142 -2.97 8.51 -23.13
N GLU A 143 -3.78 9.23 -23.90
CA GLU A 143 -5.21 9.02 -24.05
C GLU A 143 -5.50 7.63 -24.64
N GLU A 144 -4.69 7.15 -25.58
CA GLU A 144 -4.89 5.84 -26.21
C GLU A 144 -4.69 4.70 -25.20
N ALA A 145 -3.62 4.78 -24.40
CA ALA A 145 -3.38 3.85 -23.31
C ALA A 145 -4.51 3.91 -22.27
N TRP A 146 -4.94 5.11 -21.85
CA TRP A 146 -6.03 5.27 -20.88
C TRP A 146 -7.39 4.77 -21.38
N HIS A 147 -7.61 4.75 -22.70
CA HIS A 147 -8.85 4.26 -23.29
C HIS A 147 -8.88 2.75 -23.50
N SER A 148 -7.73 2.12 -23.77
CA SER A 148 -7.69 0.74 -24.25
C SER A 148 -6.92 -0.22 -23.35
N ASP A 149 -5.96 0.25 -22.56
CA ASP A 149 -5.14 -0.61 -21.72
C ASP A 149 -5.84 -0.98 -20.40
N ASP A 150 -5.57 -2.20 -19.92
CA ASP A 150 -6.04 -2.65 -18.61
C ASP A 150 -5.28 -1.95 -17.48
N PHE A 151 -3.99 -1.68 -17.70
CA PHE A 151 -3.14 -0.95 -16.76
C PHE A 151 -2.37 0.16 -17.46
N VAL A 152 -2.26 1.30 -16.77
CA VAL A 152 -1.57 2.48 -17.25
C VAL A 152 -0.63 3.02 -16.18
N LEU A 153 0.52 3.55 -16.60
CA LEU A 153 1.49 4.13 -15.70
C LEU A 153 1.09 5.57 -15.34
N ASP A 154 1.05 5.93 -14.06
CA ASP A 154 0.80 7.33 -13.70
C ASP A 154 2.01 8.20 -14.13
N PRO A 155 1.83 9.20 -15.02
CA PRO A 155 2.93 10.02 -15.52
C PRO A 155 3.67 10.76 -14.40
N THR A 156 2.98 11.10 -13.30
CA THR A 156 3.52 11.81 -12.14
C THR A 156 4.34 10.92 -11.19
N HIS A 157 4.30 9.60 -11.37
CA HIS A 157 5.08 8.62 -10.60
C HIS A 157 6.29 8.16 -11.41
N ILE A 158 7.46 8.67 -11.03
CA ILE A 158 8.70 8.56 -11.79
C ILE A 158 9.62 7.57 -11.08
N THR A 159 9.61 6.33 -11.54
CA THR A 159 10.46 5.26 -11.01
C THR A 159 11.86 5.36 -11.63
N LEU A 160 12.80 5.94 -10.90
CA LEU A 160 14.21 6.00 -11.30
C LEU A 160 14.87 4.66 -10.97
N TYR A 161 15.28 3.96 -12.01
CA TYR A 161 16.09 2.75 -11.93
C TYR A 161 17.56 3.09 -11.66
N THR A 162 18.10 2.55 -10.57
CA THR A 162 19.48 2.78 -10.10
C THR A 162 20.37 1.55 -10.26
N GLY A 163 19.80 0.40 -10.68
CA GLY A 163 20.54 -0.85 -10.83
C GLY A 163 21.75 -0.75 -11.76
N LYS A 164 21.68 0.06 -12.82
CA LYS A 164 22.82 0.32 -13.73
C LYS A 164 24.02 0.96 -13.04
N ALA A 165 23.80 1.67 -11.94
CA ALA A 165 24.86 2.27 -11.14
C ALA A 165 25.47 1.27 -10.13
N GLY A 166 24.94 0.06 -10.01
CA GLY A 166 25.35 -0.89 -8.97
C GLY A 166 24.92 -0.45 -7.57
N ILE A 167 23.89 0.40 -7.45
CA ILE A 167 23.44 0.97 -6.18
C ILE A 167 21.99 0.57 -5.94
N ASP A 168 21.73 -0.05 -4.78
CA ASP A 168 20.38 -0.40 -4.37
C ASP A 168 19.56 0.85 -4.00
N GLY A 169 18.24 0.73 -4.03
CA GLY A 169 17.35 1.88 -3.82
C GLY A 169 17.46 2.50 -2.41
N ASP A 170 17.73 1.71 -1.36
CA ASP A 170 17.86 2.24 0.00
C ASP A 170 19.19 2.99 0.18
N THR A 171 20.29 2.45 -0.34
CA THR A 171 21.59 3.16 -0.37
C THR A 171 21.49 4.44 -1.19
N PHE A 172 20.84 4.41 -2.37
CA PHE A 172 20.65 5.60 -3.18
C PHE A 172 19.87 6.69 -2.44
N LYS A 173 18.75 6.32 -1.79
CA LYS A 173 17.95 7.23 -0.96
C LYS A 173 18.77 7.85 0.17
N ASN A 174 19.41 7.03 1.00
CA ASN A 174 20.04 7.53 2.22
C ASN A 174 21.36 8.25 1.90
N ARG A 175 22.32 7.56 1.29
CA ARG A 175 23.69 8.05 1.11
C ARG A 175 23.81 9.11 0.02
N TYR A 176 23.11 8.94 -1.10
CA TYR A 176 23.29 9.82 -2.25
C TYR A 176 22.29 10.98 -2.28
N LEU A 177 21.03 10.77 -1.88
CA LEU A 177 20.02 11.82 -1.92
C LEU A 177 19.85 12.56 -0.59
N MET A 178 19.60 11.84 0.51
CA MET A 178 19.29 12.44 1.81
C MET A 178 20.52 13.06 2.47
N ASP A 179 21.59 12.28 2.66
CA ASP A 179 22.76 12.72 3.44
C ASP A 179 23.53 13.87 2.75
N GLN A 180 23.58 13.86 1.41
CA GLN A 180 24.35 14.84 0.63
C GLN A 180 23.53 16.05 0.19
N PHE A 181 22.26 15.88 -0.14
CA PHE A 181 21.44 16.93 -0.77
C PHE A 181 20.10 17.18 -0.07
N ASN A 182 19.82 16.49 1.04
CA ASN A 182 18.57 16.61 1.79
C ASN A 182 17.32 16.37 0.94
N ILE A 183 17.42 15.45 -0.04
CA ILE A 183 16.28 15.04 -0.88
C ILE A 183 15.67 13.78 -0.27
N GLN A 184 14.38 13.87 0.10
CA GLN A 184 13.62 12.74 0.61
C GLN A 184 12.88 12.03 -0.52
N VAL A 185 12.87 10.70 -0.45
CA VAL A 185 12.16 9.83 -1.39
C VAL A 185 11.11 9.04 -0.63
N ASN A 186 9.92 8.92 -1.21
CA ASN A 186 8.79 8.24 -0.58
C ASN A 186 8.97 6.72 -0.53
N LYS A 187 9.41 6.11 -1.63
CA LYS A 187 9.51 4.65 -1.77
C LYS A 187 10.79 4.25 -2.48
N THR A 188 11.41 3.18 -1.99
CA THR A 188 12.55 2.50 -2.59
C THR A 188 12.21 1.04 -2.84
N SER A 189 12.84 0.45 -3.85
CA SER A 189 12.88 -0.99 -4.09
C SER A 189 14.34 -1.46 -4.03
N ARG A 190 14.61 -2.71 -4.40
CA ARG A 190 15.96 -3.27 -4.51
C ARG A 190 16.85 -2.44 -5.43
N ASN A 191 16.34 -1.95 -6.55
CA ASN A 191 17.13 -1.32 -7.62
C ASN A 191 16.48 -0.04 -8.18
N SER A 192 15.56 0.57 -7.43
CA SER A 192 14.87 1.78 -7.87
C SER A 192 14.42 2.68 -6.73
N VAL A 193 14.22 3.96 -7.06
CA VAL A 193 13.63 4.98 -6.19
C VAL A 193 12.46 5.67 -6.88
N LEU A 194 11.41 6.00 -6.13
CA LEU A 194 10.21 6.62 -6.68
C LEU A 194 10.19 8.13 -6.37
N PHE A 195 10.32 8.95 -7.41
CA PHE A 195 9.99 10.36 -7.34
C PHE A 195 8.54 10.59 -7.72
N MET A 196 7.92 11.61 -7.12
CA MET A 196 6.53 11.96 -7.41
C MET A 196 6.44 13.46 -7.60
N THR A 197 5.87 13.88 -8.72
CA THR A 197 5.41 15.27 -8.85
C THR A 197 4.01 15.38 -8.24
N ASN A 198 3.72 16.55 -7.68
CA ASN A 198 2.42 16.93 -7.16
C ASN A 198 2.14 18.40 -7.48
N VAL A 199 0.98 18.90 -7.04
CA VAL A 199 0.55 20.28 -7.28
C VAL A 199 1.47 21.34 -6.64
N GLY A 200 2.28 20.95 -5.65
CA GLY A 200 3.28 21.82 -5.02
C GLY A 200 4.68 21.74 -5.66
N THR A 201 4.88 20.89 -6.66
CA THR A 201 6.19 20.72 -7.31
C THR A 201 6.48 21.92 -8.22
N THR A 202 7.70 22.46 -8.13
CA THR A 202 8.12 23.63 -8.91
C THR A 202 9.14 23.26 -9.98
N ARG A 203 9.29 24.10 -11.01
CA ARG A 203 10.38 24.00 -12.01
C ARG A 203 11.76 23.97 -11.34
N SER A 204 11.95 24.80 -10.31
CA SER A 204 13.20 24.85 -9.55
C SER A 204 13.50 23.55 -8.81
N SER A 205 12.47 22.89 -8.26
CA SER A 205 12.62 21.57 -7.61
C SER A 205 13.08 20.50 -8.60
N VAL A 206 12.49 20.47 -9.81
CA VAL A 206 12.89 19.53 -10.87
C VAL A 206 14.31 19.83 -11.38
N ALA A 207 14.63 21.10 -11.62
CA ALA A 207 15.97 21.50 -12.06
C ALA A 207 17.03 21.15 -11.00
N PHE A 208 16.72 21.37 -9.71
CA PHE A 208 17.58 20.97 -8.62
C PHE A 208 17.82 19.45 -8.61
N LEU A 209 16.77 18.64 -8.72
CA LEU A 209 16.89 17.18 -8.78
C LEU A 209 17.76 16.73 -9.96
N ILE A 210 17.55 17.28 -11.16
CA ILE A 210 18.38 16.97 -12.34
C ILE A 210 19.85 17.32 -12.07
N SER A 211 20.12 18.49 -11.49
CA SER A 211 21.49 18.90 -11.16
C SER A 211 22.15 17.98 -10.13
N VAL A 212 21.38 17.46 -9.17
CA VAL A 212 21.85 16.49 -8.17
C VAL A 212 22.15 15.15 -8.81
N LEU A 213 21.25 14.62 -9.63
CA LEU A 213 21.48 13.37 -10.37
C LEU A 213 22.73 13.46 -11.26
N LEU A 214 22.98 14.62 -11.87
CA LEU A 214 24.17 14.85 -12.67
C LEU A 214 25.44 14.83 -11.83
N LYS A 215 25.44 15.50 -10.67
CA LYS A 215 26.57 15.47 -9.73
C LYS A 215 26.86 14.05 -9.23
N ILE A 216 25.82 13.29 -8.91
CA ILE A 216 25.97 11.88 -8.51
C ILE A 216 26.59 11.07 -9.66
N ALA A 217 26.08 11.21 -10.88
CA ALA A 217 26.63 10.49 -12.03
C ALA A 217 28.11 10.86 -12.30
N GLN A 218 28.49 12.13 -12.13
CA GLN A 218 29.89 12.57 -12.23
C GLN A 218 30.78 11.97 -11.13
N GLN A 219 30.27 11.91 -9.89
CA GLN A 219 30.97 11.26 -8.78
C GLN A 219 31.20 9.78 -9.06
N LEU A 220 30.18 9.08 -9.55
CA LEU A 220 30.29 7.66 -9.91
C LEU A 220 31.29 7.42 -11.04
N GLU A 221 31.28 8.26 -12.08
CA GLU A 221 32.23 8.15 -13.18
C GLU A 221 33.66 8.37 -12.73
N HIS A 222 33.87 9.32 -11.81
CA HIS A 222 35.18 9.51 -11.19
C HIS A 222 35.59 8.31 -10.32
N GLU A 223 34.71 7.83 -9.44
CA GLU A 223 34.97 6.70 -8.55
C GLU A 223 35.34 5.44 -9.34
N ILE A 224 34.52 5.08 -10.33
CA ILE A 224 34.74 3.92 -11.19
C ILE A 224 36.04 4.06 -12.00
N SER A 225 36.41 5.27 -12.42
CA SER A 225 37.68 5.49 -13.15
C SER A 225 38.93 5.21 -12.32
N THR A 226 38.81 5.16 -10.99
CA THR A 226 39.90 4.87 -10.06
C THR A 226 40.01 3.40 -9.66
N TYR A 227 39.02 2.57 -10.04
CA TYR A 227 38.99 1.16 -9.65
C TYR A 227 40.15 0.36 -10.25
N ASN A 228 40.75 -0.47 -9.41
CA ASN A 228 41.63 -1.54 -9.86
C ASN A 228 40.80 -2.71 -10.46
N PRO A 229 41.43 -3.71 -11.11
CA PRO A 229 40.70 -4.81 -11.75
C PRO A 229 39.76 -5.58 -10.82
N ALA A 230 40.12 -5.79 -9.55
CA ALA A 230 39.29 -6.51 -8.59
C ALA A 230 38.08 -5.67 -8.12
N GLU A 231 38.28 -4.36 -7.92
CA GLU A 231 37.19 -3.42 -7.59
C GLU A 231 36.19 -3.30 -8.75
N LEU A 232 36.69 -3.28 -9.99
CA LEU A 232 35.84 -3.25 -11.18
C LEU A 232 35.01 -4.54 -11.32
N GLU A 233 35.61 -5.71 -11.05
CA GLU A 233 34.88 -6.98 -11.05
C GLU A 233 33.80 -7.00 -9.97
N LEU A 234 34.10 -6.53 -8.76
CA LEU A 234 33.11 -6.42 -7.69
C LEU A 234 31.96 -5.49 -8.06
N HIS A 235 32.25 -4.34 -8.68
CA HIS A 235 31.23 -3.42 -9.17
C HIS A 235 30.33 -4.07 -10.24
N GLN A 236 30.90 -4.81 -11.18
CA GLN A 236 30.13 -5.53 -12.21
C GLN A 236 29.25 -6.62 -11.60
N GLN A 237 29.74 -7.35 -10.60
CA GLN A 237 28.93 -8.32 -9.85
C GLN A 237 27.76 -7.64 -9.14
N GLN A 238 27.98 -6.47 -8.54
CA GLN A 238 26.93 -5.72 -7.87
C GLN A 238 25.87 -5.22 -8.86
N VAL A 239 26.29 -4.69 -10.03
CA VAL A 239 25.36 -4.32 -11.11
C VAL A 239 24.52 -5.54 -11.50
N LYS A 240 25.16 -6.69 -11.77
CA LYS A 240 24.48 -7.93 -12.17
C LYS A 240 23.47 -8.40 -11.11
N SER A 241 23.84 -8.37 -9.83
CA SER A 241 22.97 -8.72 -8.70
C SER A 241 21.72 -7.84 -8.56
N LEU A 242 21.79 -6.61 -9.07
CA LEU A 242 20.70 -5.65 -9.05
C LEU A 242 19.90 -5.61 -10.36
N THR A 243 20.42 -6.19 -11.46
CA THR A 243 19.80 -6.11 -12.79
C THR A 243 19.32 -7.46 -13.33
N GLU A 244 20.02 -8.55 -13.04
CA GLU A 244 19.82 -9.87 -13.66
C GLU A 244 19.51 -10.95 -12.62
N ASP A 245 20.30 -11.02 -11.54
CA ASP A 245 20.17 -12.07 -10.51
C ASP A 245 19.10 -11.68 -9.46
N LEU A 246 17.89 -11.38 -9.92
CA LEU A 246 16.77 -10.99 -9.07
C LEU A 246 16.13 -12.23 -8.41
N PRO A 247 15.76 -12.16 -7.12
CA PRO A 247 15.02 -13.25 -6.49
C PRO A 247 13.66 -13.41 -7.19
N PRO A 248 13.24 -14.64 -7.55
CA PRO A 248 11.96 -14.86 -8.18
C PRO A 248 10.84 -14.42 -7.24
N LEU A 249 9.87 -13.65 -7.75
CA LEU A 249 8.69 -13.30 -6.97
C LEU A 249 7.86 -14.57 -6.75
N PRO A 250 7.49 -14.89 -5.50
CA PRO A 250 6.67 -16.05 -5.24
C PRO A 250 5.24 -15.78 -5.70
N ASP A 251 4.59 -16.78 -6.28
CA ASP A 251 3.16 -16.70 -6.57
C ASP A 251 2.34 -16.81 -5.29
N PHE A 252 1.11 -16.29 -5.34
CA PHE A 252 0.15 -16.53 -4.28
C PHE A 252 -0.20 -18.01 -4.24
N SER A 253 0.12 -18.67 -3.12
CA SER A 253 -0.10 -20.10 -2.92
C SER A 253 -1.59 -20.46 -2.93
N ARG A 254 -2.29 -20.18 -1.82
CA ARG A 254 -3.73 -20.32 -1.57
C ARG A 254 -4.02 -20.13 -0.07
N PHE A 255 -5.29 -19.93 0.27
CA PHE A 255 -5.75 -20.09 1.65
C PHE A 255 -5.85 -21.56 2.07
N HIS A 256 -5.65 -21.83 3.36
CA HIS A 256 -5.91 -23.15 3.95
C HIS A 256 -7.40 -23.49 3.89
N ALA A 257 -7.75 -24.79 3.79
CA ALA A 257 -9.14 -25.24 3.63
C ALA A 257 -10.11 -24.65 4.68
N THR A 258 -9.67 -24.51 5.94
CA THR A 258 -10.42 -23.88 7.04
C THR A 258 -10.90 -22.46 6.73
N PHE A 259 -10.15 -21.72 5.92
CA PHE A 259 -10.45 -20.32 5.59
C PHE A 259 -10.98 -20.16 4.16
N ARG A 260 -11.24 -21.25 3.43
CA ARG A 260 -11.75 -21.18 2.06
C ARG A 260 -13.27 -21.34 2.03
N PRO A 261 -14.00 -20.53 1.24
CA PRO A 261 -15.45 -20.69 1.10
C PRO A 261 -15.81 -21.97 0.34
N ASN A 262 -14.94 -22.42 -0.57
CA ASN A 262 -15.09 -23.65 -1.34
C ASN A 262 -13.71 -24.19 -1.78
N PRO A 263 -13.60 -25.48 -2.14
CA PRO A 263 -12.31 -26.08 -2.52
C PRO A 263 -11.80 -25.64 -3.89
N THR A 264 -12.63 -25.02 -4.72
CA THR A 264 -12.32 -24.65 -6.12
C THR A 264 -11.62 -23.31 -6.27
N THR A 265 -11.75 -22.40 -5.29
CA THR A 265 -11.04 -21.11 -5.29
C THR A 265 -9.78 -21.18 -4.42
N PRO A 266 -8.68 -20.51 -4.81
CA PRO A 266 -7.53 -20.29 -3.92
C PRO A 266 -7.80 -19.17 -2.90
N GLU A 267 -8.86 -18.38 -3.07
CA GLU A 267 -9.26 -17.26 -2.19
C GLU A 267 -9.80 -17.73 -0.84
N GLY A 268 -9.76 -16.87 0.16
CA GLY A 268 -10.24 -17.21 1.50
C GLY A 268 -10.51 -16.00 2.40
N ASP A 269 -11.08 -16.29 3.57
CA ASP A 269 -11.44 -15.32 4.59
C ASP A 269 -10.22 -14.98 5.47
N MET A 270 -9.45 -14.01 4.98
CA MET A 270 -8.33 -13.43 5.71
C MET A 270 -8.76 -12.81 7.05
N ARG A 271 -9.99 -12.30 7.13
CA ARG A 271 -10.49 -11.63 8.34
C ARG A 271 -10.72 -12.66 9.45
N ALA A 272 -11.36 -13.78 9.15
CA ALA A 272 -11.53 -14.89 10.08
C ALA A 272 -10.17 -15.38 10.59
N ALA A 273 -9.21 -15.63 9.69
CA ALA A 273 -7.86 -16.02 10.08
C ALA A 273 -7.18 -14.97 10.96
N TYR A 274 -7.28 -13.68 10.60
CA TYR A 274 -6.67 -12.60 11.37
C TYR A 274 -7.19 -12.53 12.82
N PHE A 275 -8.51 -12.67 13.03
CA PHE A 275 -9.08 -12.68 14.39
C PHE A 275 -8.83 -13.99 15.14
N MET A 276 -8.83 -15.13 14.45
CA MET A 276 -8.48 -16.41 15.07
C MET A 276 -7.07 -16.39 15.65
N ALA A 277 -6.14 -15.70 14.97
CA ALA A 277 -4.77 -15.51 15.45
C ALA A 277 -4.65 -14.62 16.71
N TYR A 278 -5.75 -14.05 17.23
CA TYR A 278 -5.71 -13.33 18.51
C TYR A 278 -5.61 -14.29 19.70
N ASN A 279 -6.06 -15.53 19.55
CA ASN A 279 -5.85 -16.56 20.55
C ASN A 279 -4.43 -17.13 20.42
N GLU A 280 -3.56 -16.83 21.39
CA GLU A 280 -2.17 -17.29 21.37
C GLU A 280 -2.04 -18.82 21.42
N GLU A 281 -2.98 -19.53 22.06
CA GLU A 281 -2.96 -20.99 22.18
C GLU A 281 -3.18 -21.70 20.83
N LEU A 282 -3.74 -20.99 19.84
CA LEU A 282 -3.97 -21.49 18.48
C LEU A 282 -2.76 -21.24 17.56
N CYS A 283 -1.72 -20.57 18.06
CA CYS A 283 -0.55 -20.21 17.29
C CYS A 283 0.73 -20.80 17.88
N GLU A 284 1.70 -21.04 17.00
CA GLU A 284 3.06 -21.39 17.37
C GLU A 284 4.06 -20.63 16.49
N TYR A 285 5.35 -20.85 16.73
CA TYR A 285 6.43 -20.23 15.96
C TYR A 285 7.33 -21.28 15.34
N LEU A 286 7.60 -21.13 14.04
CA LEU A 286 8.54 -21.98 13.30
C LEU A 286 9.68 -21.14 12.70
N LYS A 287 10.91 -21.60 12.89
CA LYS A 287 12.12 -20.88 12.45
C LYS A 287 12.37 -21.03 10.94
N LEU A 288 12.95 -19.99 10.35
CA LEU A 288 13.36 -19.94 8.94
C LEU A 288 14.75 -20.55 8.70
N ASP A 289 15.17 -21.52 9.52
CA ASP A 289 16.48 -22.16 9.51
C ASP A 289 16.46 -23.56 8.85
N GLY A 290 15.38 -23.89 8.14
CA GLY A 290 15.12 -25.23 7.61
C GLY A 290 14.00 -25.97 8.36
N THR A 291 13.59 -25.48 9.53
CA THR A 291 12.53 -26.12 10.33
C THR A 291 11.20 -26.17 9.57
N ILE A 292 10.79 -25.08 8.93
CA ILE A 292 9.52 -25.03 8.18
C ILE A 292 9.55 -26.02 7.01
N GLU A 293 10.64 -26.07 6.26
CA GLU A 293 10.80 -26.98 5.12
C GLU A 293 10.76 -28.45 5.54
N GLN A 294 11.37 -28.80 6.68
CA GLN A 294 11.30 -30.15 7.23
C GLN A 294 9.87 -30.55 7.59
N VAL A 295 9.13 -29.62 8.19
CA VAL A 295 7.74 -29.83 8.59
C VAL A 295 6.83 -29.97 7.35
N ILE A 296 7.02 -29.14 6.33
CA ILE A 296 6.33 -29.27 5.03
C ILE A 296 6.66 -30.62 4.38
N SER A 297 7.92 -31.01 4.38
CA SER A 297 8.38 -32.31 3.82
C SER A 297 7.81 -33.51 4.57
N ALA A 298 7.47 -33.36 5.85
CA ALA A 298 6.79 -34.38 6.65
C ALA A 298 5.27 -34.45 6.37
N GLY A 299 4.74 -33.60 5.50
CA GLY A 299 3.34 -33.60 5.07
C GLY A 299 2.45 -32.61 5.81
N ARG A 300 3.00 -31.75 6.68
CA ARG A 300 2.22 -30.73 7.39
C ARG A 300 2.03 -29.49 6.52
N GLU A 301 0.79 -29.03 6.39
CA GLU A 301 0.51 -27.70 5.85
C GLU A 301 0.82 -26.63 6.91
N VAL A 302 1.70 -25.69 6.57
CA VAL A 302 2.05 -24.57 7.44
C VAL A 302 1.27 -23.35 7.00
N VAL A 303 0.51 -22.75 7.92
CA VAL A 303 -0.41 -21.64 7.62
C VAL A 303 -0.01 -20.40 8.39
N SER A 304 0.19 -19.29 7.70
CA SER A 304 0.57 -18.02 8.33
C SER A 304 -0.55 -17.53 9.26
N ALA A 305 -0.19 -17.11 10.47
CA ALA A 305 -1.11 -16.50 11.44
C ALA A 305 -0.95 -14.96 11.50
N SER A 306 -0.05 -14.39 10.69
CA SER A 306 0.23 -12.96 10.67
C SER A 306 0.53 -12.45 9.27
N PHE A 307 0.48 -11.13 9.10
CA PHE A 307 1.05 -10.49 7.92
C PHE A 307 2.57 -10.56 8.00
N ILE A 308 3.22 -11.00 6.93
CA ILE A 308 4.68 -10.94 6.77
C ILE A 308 5.00 -9.91 5.69
N ILE A 309 5.61 -8.81 6.10
CA ILE A 309 5.81 -7.63 5.24
C ILE A 309 7.29 -7.22 5.28
N PRO A 310 8.10 -7.61 4.28
CA PRO A 310 9.48 -7.18 4.19
C PRO A 310 9.59 -5.72 3.70
N TYR A 311 10.56 -4.98 4.23
CA TYR A 311 10.83 -3.58 3.87
C TYR A 311 12.28 -3.38 3.43
N PRO A 312 12.52 -2.88 2.19
CA PRO A 312 11.56 -2.68 1.08
C PRO A 312 11.07 -4.02 0.49
N PRO A 313 9.93 -4.08 -0.24
CA PRO A 313 9.11 -2.96 -0.77
C PRO A 313 7.90 -2.56 0.07
N GLY A 314 7.62 -3.25 1.19
CA GLY A 314 6.55 -2.89 2.12
C GLY A 314 5.15 -3.36 1.74
N PHE A 315 5.04 -4.47 1.00
CA PHE A 315 3.76 -5.14 0.75
C PHE A 315 3.76 -6.56 1.36
N PRO A 316 2.60 -7.11 1.75
CA PRO A 316 2.55 -8.45 2.35
C PRO A 316 2.95 -9.55 1.38
N ILE A 317 3.91 -10.39 1.78
CA ILE A 317 4.27 -11.64 1.09
C ILE A 317 3.47 -12.82 1.64
N LEU A 318 3.11 -12.76 2.92
CA LEU A 318 2.16 -13.68 3.54
C LEU A 318 1.05 -12.90 4.23
N VAL A 319 -0.16 -13.42 4.12
CA VAL A 319 -1.33 -12.94 4.86
C VAL A 319 -1.84 -14.02 5.83
N PRO A 320 -2.56 -13.65 6.90
CA PRO A 320 -3.19 -14.61 7.80
C PRO A 320 -4.10 -15.58 7.03
N GLY A 321 -3.96 -16.88 7.30
CA GLY A 321 -4.73 -17.95 6.66
C GLY A 321 -4.14 -18.48 5.35
N GLN A 322 -3.09 -17.84 4.82
CA GLN A 322 -2.37 -18.30 3.63
C GLN A 322 -1.43 -19.46 3.97
N VAL A 323 -1.38 -20.46 3.10
CA VAL A 323 -0.45 -21.59 3.22
C VAL A 323 0.93 -21.17 2.73
N ILE A 324 1.97 -21.47 3.51
CA ILE A 324 3.35 -21.12 3.18
C ILE A 324 3.89 -22.14 2.17
N SER A 325 4.34 -21.66 1.00
CA SER A 325 4.98 -22.48 -0.05
C SER A 325 6.51 -22.41 0.04
N GLU A 326 7.20 -23.38 -0.58
CA GLU A 326 8.66 -23.38 -0.68
C GLU A 326 9.19 -22.15 -1.43
N GLU A 327 8.48 -21.67 -2.45
CA GLU A 327 8.83 -20.47 -3.20
C GLU A 327 8.81 -19.23 -2.30
N ILE A 328 7.80 -19.10 -1.43
CA ILE A 328 7.72 -18.01 -0.45
C ILE A 328 8.88 -18.08 0.54
N LEU A 329 9.24 -19.28 1.02
CA LEU A 329 10.38 -19.47 1.91
C LEU A 329 11.71 -19.13 1.23
N GLY A 330 11.88 -19.56 -0.02
CA GLY A 330 13.02 -19.22 -0.86
C GLY A 330 13.16 -17.71 -1.04
N PHE A 331 12.06 -17.03 -1.34
CA PHE A 331 12.02 -15.58 -1.44
C PHE A 331 12.38 -14.89 -0.12
N LEU A 332 11.76 -15.30 1.00
CA LEU A 332 12.04 -14.74 2.33
C LEU A 332 13.50 -14.90 2.75
N LYS A 333 14.16 -16.01 2.37
CA LYS A 333 15.58 -16.26 2.63
C LYS A 333 16.51 -15.45 1.72
N ALA A 334 16.08 -15.18 0.48
CA ALA A 334 16.84 -14.40 -0.49
C ALA A 334 16.72 -12.87 -0.28
N LEU A 335 15.75 -12.43 0.53
CA LEU A 335 15.53 -11.02 0.83
C LEU A 335 16.67 -10.46 1.71
N ASP A 336 17.47 -9.59 1.12
CA ASP A 336 18.40 -8.72 1.82
C ASP A 336 17.66 -7.44 2.27
N VAL A 337 16.90 -7.55 3.36
CA VAL A 337 16.07 -6.46 3.90
C VAL A 337 16.41 -6.18 5.36
N LYS A 338 16.35 -4.90 5.74
CA LYS A 338 16.67 -4.45 7.10
C LYS A 338 15.63 -4.91 8.12
N GLU A 339 14.38 -5.02 7.70
CA GLU A 339 13.26 -5.33 8.57
C GLU A 339 12.19 -6.17 7.85
N ILE A 340 11.63 -7.14 8.58
CA ILE A 340 10.47 -7.92 8.15
C ILE A 340 9.42 -7.81 9.25
N HIS A 341 8.36 -7.03 9.02
CA HIS A 341 7.25 -6.96 9.97
C HIS A 341 6.52 -8.31 10.01
N GLY A 342 6.16 -8.75 11.22
CA GLY A 342 5.53 -10.05 11.46
C GLY A 342 6.50 -11.22 11.62
N TYR A 343 7.80 -11.01 11.42
CA TYR A 343 8.85 -12.01 11.66
C TYR A 343 9.68 -11.64 12.90
N ARG A 344 9.99 -12.65 13.74
CA ARG A 344 10.83 -12.47 14.93
C ARG A 344 12.04 -13.38 14.81
N PRO A 345 13.28 -12.88 14.58
CA PRO A 345 14.45 -13.75 14.37
C PRO A 345 14.71 -14.77 15.48
N SER A 346 14.37 -14.46 16.73
CA SER A 346 14.54 -15.37 17.87
C SER A 346 13.50 -16.50 17.94
N LEU A 347 12.31 -16.30 17.37
CA LEU A 347 11.20 -17.27 17.43
C LEU A 347 10.89 -17.91 16.07
N GLY A 348 10.88 -17.11 15.00
CA GLY A 348 10.50 -17.50 13.66
C GLY A 348 9.25 -16.79 13.16
N LEU A 349 8.57 -17.43 12.20
CA LEU A 349 7.26 -17.03 11.68
C LEU A 349 6.16 -17.52 12.60
N ARG A 350 5.15 -16.68 12.85
CA ARG A 350 3.95 -17.07 13.60
C ARG A 350 2.99 -17.81 12.68
N VAL A 351 2.64 -19.04 13.06
CA VAL A 351 1.80 -19.94 12.26
C VAL A 351 0.70 -20.55 13.12
N PHE A 352 -0.37 -21.07 12.50
CA PHE A 352 -1.38 -21.83 13.23
C PHE A 352 -0.86 -23.23 13.59
N THR A 353 -1.28 -23.71 14.77
CA THR A 353 -1.04 -25.10 15.17
C THR A 353 -1.90 -26.06 14.34
N GLU A 354 -1.49 -27.31 14.19
CA GLU A 354 -2.28 -28.31 13.46
C GLU A 354 -3.65 -28.55 14.12
N ALA A 355 -3.69 -28.54 15.45
CA ALA A 355 -4.93 -28.67 16.22
C ALA A 355 -5.91 -27.54 15.90
N ALA A 356 -5.43 -26.30 15.77
CA ALA A 356 -6.25 -25.16 15.42
C ALA A 356 -6.85 -25.27 14.01
N LEU A 357 -6.12 -25.84 13.07
CA LEU A 357 -6.57 -26.00 11.68
C LEU A 357 -7.51 -27.20 11.50
N ALA A 358 -7.38 -28.23 12.34
CA ALA A 358 -8.19 -29.45 12.31
C ALA A 358 -9.62 -29.25 12.85
N THR A 359 -9.84 -28.28 13.74
CA THR A 359 -11.16 -28.06 14.38
C THR A 359 -12.19 -27.39 13.47
N GLY A 360 -11.81 -26.89 12.29
CA GLY A 360 -12.77 -26.39 11.29
C GLY A 360 -13.62 -25.19 11.71
N ASP A 361 -13.38 -24.59 12.88
CA ASP A 361 -14.17 -23.48 13.46
C ASP A 361 -13.96 -22.12 12.74
N GLY A 362 -13.63 -22.15 11.45
CA GLY A 362 -13.62 -20.97 10.56
C GLY A 362 -15.03 -20.41 10.28
N THR A 363 -16.09 -21.01 10.82
CA THR A 363 -17.48 -20.54 10.75
C THR A 363 -18.07 -20.24 12.12
N SER A 364 -17.29 -19.70 13.07
CA SER A 364 -17.91 -19.07 14.24
C SER A 364 -18.53 -17.73 13.81
N GLU A 365 -19.86 -17.66 13.76
CA GLU A 365 -20.61 -16.40 13.70
C GLU A 365 -20.02 -15.37 14.67
N PRO A 366 -19.95 -14.08 14.30
CA PRO A 366 -19.42 -13.06 15.18
C PRO A 366 -20.33 -12.86 16.40
N GLY A 367 -19.95 -13.48 17.52
CA GLY A 367 -20.23 -13.00 18.87
C GLY A 367 -21.61 -13.32 19.45
N SER A 368 -21.79 -14.53 19.98
CA SER A 368 -22.44 -14.64 21.29
C SER A 368 -21.37 -14.34 22.34
N ALA A 369 -21.37 -13.10 22.85
CA ALA A 369 -20.46 -12.70 23.92
C ALA A 369 -20.75 -13.54 25.17
N SER A 370 -19.80 -14.39 25.54
CA SER A 370 -19.77 -15.02 26.86
C SER A 370 -19.73 -13.91 27.91
N THR A 371 -20.72 -13.93 28.79
CA THR A 371 -20.86 -13.05 29.94
C THR A 371 -19.59 -13.09 30.79
N ASN A 372 -18.82 -12.01 30.79
CA ASN A 372 -17.76 -11.79 31.77
C ASN A 372 -18.38 -11.64 33.16
N GLY A 373 -17.93 -12.49 34.07
CA GLY A 373 -18.36 -12.52 35.46
C GLY A 373 -18.02 -11.23 36.20
N HIS A 374 -19.04 -10.59 36.74
CA HIS A 374 -18.94 -9.79 37.95
C HIS A 374 -19.65 -10.56 39.08
N PRO A 375 -19.07 -10.62 40.30
CA PRO A 375 -19.69 -11.34 41.40
C PRO A 375 -20.97 -10.62 41.83
N VAL A 376 -22.06 -11.39 41.87
CA VAL A 376 -23.38 -10.97 42.35
C VAL A 376 -23.25 -10.62 43.83
N ALA A 377 -23.51 -9.36 44.18
CA ALA A 377 -23.66 -8.94 45.56
C ALA A 377 -25.02 -9.42 46.10
N ASP A 378 -24.95 -10.08 47.26
CA ASP A 378 -26.07 -10.69 47.96
C ASP A 378 -27.18 -9.71 48.35
N LYS A 379 -28.39 -10.26 48.36
CA LYS A 379 -29.61 -9.68 48.90
C LYS A 379 -29.44 -9.26 50.36
N VAL A 380 -29.81 -8.02 50.68
CA VAL A 380 -30.28 -7.65 52.02
C VAL A 380 -31.70 -7.10 51.89
N VAL A 381 -32.59 -7.63 52.73
CA VAL A 381 -34.03 -7.42 52.78
C VAL A 381 -34.40 -6.39 53.87
N ALA A 382 -35.49 -5.64 53.60
CA ALA A 382 -36.32 -4.82 54.50
C ALA A 382 -35.73 -3.46 54.95
N ALA A 383 -36.49 -2.38 55.13
CA ALA A 383 -37.92 -2.22 55.41
C ALA A 383 -38.48 -0.86 54.93
N THR A 384 -39.79 -0.83 54.78
CA THR A 384 -40.73 0.29 54.62
C THR A 384 -40.59 1.41 55.67
N THR A 385 -40.79 2.67 55.26
CA THR A 385 -41.72 3.62 55.90
C THR A 385 -42.05 4.82 54.99
N ASP A 386 -43.34 5.14 54.92
CA ASP A 386 -43.96 6.36 54.39
C ASP A 386 -43.33 7.68 54.88
N SER A 387 -43.38 8.73 54.04
CA SER A 387 -44.21 9.93 54.32
C SER A 387 -43.91 11.09 53.34
N THR A 388 -44.93 11.49 52.58
CA THR A 388 -45.37 12.88 52.29
C THR A 388 -44.34 14.02 52.19
N ASN A 389 -44.23 14.67 51.02
CA ASN A 389 -44.77 16.02 50.75
C ASN A 389 -44.17 16.64 49.46
N GLU A 390 -45.07 17.00 48.54
CA GLU A 390 -44.90 18.10 47.58
C GLU A 390 -44.90 19.46 48.36
N PRO A 391 -44.33 20.58 47.85
CA PRO A 391 -44.94 21.25 46.70
C PRO A 391 -44.01 22.01 45.72
N LYS A 392 -44.60 22.22 44.54
CA LYS A 392 -44.29 23.17 43.44
C LYS A 392 -43.73 24.54 43.89
N GLN A 393 -42.82 25.13 43.09
CA GLN A 393 -43.04 26.45 42.46
C GLN A 393 -41.94 26.97 41.48
N THR A 394 -42.42 27.39 40.30
CA THR A 394 -42.06 28.57 39.44
C THR A 394 -40.70 28.78 38.74
N LYS A 395 -40.81 28.72 37.39
CA LYS A 395 -40.32 29.65 36.33
C LYS A 395 -39.38 30.80 36.72
N SER A 396 -38.31 30.97 35.94
CA SER A 396 -37.82 32.29 35.48
C SER A 396 -36.91 32.18 34.24
N LYS A 397 -37.34 32.83 33.16
CA LYS A 397 -36.54 33.15 31.97
C LYS A 397 -35.56 34.28 32.31
N LYS A 398 -34.33 34.25 31.78
CA LYS A 398 -33.61 35.49 31.41
C LYS A 398 -32.69 35.29 30.20
N LYS A 399 -33.02 36.05 29.15
CA LYS A 399 -32.17 36.41 27.99
C LYS A 399 -31.17 37.49 28.39
N SER A 400 -30.23 37.75 27.45
CA SER A 400 -29.26 38.85 27.30
C SER A 400 -27.85 38.49 27.78
N LYS A 401 -26.78 38.63 26.98
CA LYS A 401 -26.54 39.39 25.74
C LYS A 401 -25.77 38.54 24.74
#